data_AF-A0A5K3F476-F1
#
_entry.id   AF-A0A5K3F476-F1
#
_cell.length_a   1.000
_cell.length_b   1.000
_cell.length_c   1.000
_cell.angle_alpha   90.00
_cell.angle_beta   90.00
_cell.angle_gamma   90.00
#
_symmetry.space_group_name_H-M   'P 1'
#
loop_
_entity.id
_entity.type
_entity.pdbx_description
1 polymer ?
#
loop_
_entity_poly.entity_id
_entity_poly.type
_entity_poly.pdbx_seq_one_letter_code
_entity_poly.pdbx_strand_id
1 'polypeptide(L)'
;MSKNYCAHQFEDAQSPKRQNYYGAINKLPEHPKQAKKLTRFIANDQGHLAEAQDRKPGANPFGHFHGTWDVPCHIPGNHVENTINRSATGAALLRKEKDFHDAFVNEVESKRDFFSNKRKKEMAGIK
;
A
#
# COMPACT_ATOMS: atom_id res chain seq x y z
N MET A 1 -2.52 -4.98 -10.14
CA MET A 1 -2.35 -6.30 -9.47
C MET A 1 -3.37 -7.28 -10.03
N SER A 2 -2.92 -8.45 -10.48
CA SER A 2 -3.78 -9.57 -10.89
C SER A 2 -4.11 -10.47 -9.69
N LYS A 3 -5.19 -11.25 -9.80
CA LYS A 3 -5.54 -12.33 -8.87
C LYS A 3 -5.81 -13.59 -9.68
N ASN A 4 -5.42 -14.74 -9.16
CA ASN A 4 -5.84 -16.03 -9.70
C ASN A 4 -7.01 -16.55 -8.87
N TYR A 5 -8.05 -17.04 -9.54
CA TYR A 5 -9.21 -17.67 -8.93
C TYR A 5 -9.14 -19.17 -9.17
N CYS A 6 -9.63 -19.97 -8.22
CA CYS A 6 -9.58 -21.44 -8.33
C CYS A 6 -10.39 -21.94 -9.53
N ALA A 7 -9.74 -22.72 -10.38
CA ALA A 7 -10.33 -23.39 -11.53
C ALA A 7 -10.86 -24.80 -11.19
N HIS A 8 -10.94 -25.15 -9.90
CA HIS A 8 -11.35 -26.45 -9.37
C HIS A 8 -10.61 -27.61 -10.06
N GLN A 9 -11.26 -28.28 -11.01
CA GLN A 9 -10.75 -29.48 -11.71
C GLN A 9 -9.43 -29.24 -12.45
N PHE A 10 -9.14 -28.00 -12.83
CA PHE A 10 -7.94 -27.65 -13.61
C PHE A 10 -6.85 -26.94 -12.80
N GLU A 11 -7.05 -26.77 -11.48
CA GLU A 11 -6.10 -26.02 -10.64
C GLU A 11 -4.74 -26.71 -10.54
N ASP A 12 -4.74 -28.05 -10.52
CA ASP A 12 -3.53 -28.87 -10.37
C ASP A 12 -2.52 -28.62 -11.50
N ALA A 13 -3.00 -28.49 -12.74
CA ALA A 13 -2.16 -28.18 -13.91
C ALA A 13 -1.50 -26.79 -13.81
N GLN A 14 -2.13 -25.84 -13.11
CA GLN A 14 -1.63 -24.50 -12.88
C GLN A 14 -0.84 -24.36 -11.57
N SER A 15 -0.60 -25.47 -10.86
CA SER A 15 0.17 -25.42 -9.64
C SER A 15 1.61 -24.99 -9.92
N PRO A 16 2.22 -24.13 -9.06
CA PRO A 16 3.56 -23.62 -9.27
C PRO A 16 4.60 -24.72 -9.46
N LYS A 17 4.45 -25.85 -8.74
CA LYS A 17 5.33 -27.02 -8.88
C LYS A 17 5.26 -27.66 -10.27
N ARG A 18 4.08 -27.76 -10.87
CA ARG A 18 3.92 -28.29 -12.25
C ARG A 18 4.38 -27.31 -13.32
N GLN A 19 4.39 -26.02 -13.00
CA GLN A 19 4.98 -24.96 -13.82
C GLN A 19 6.50 -24.83 -13.60
N ASN A 20 7.14 -25.77 -12.90
CA ASN A 20 8.57 -25.76 -12.57
C ASN A 20 9.01 -24.53 -11.74
N TYR A 21 8.10 -23.93 -10.97
CA TYR A 21 8.39 -22.87 -10.02
C TYR A 21 8.59 -23.42 -8.60
N TYR A 22 9.81 -23.26 -8.08
CA TYR A 22 10.21 -23.77 -6.76
C TYR A 22 10.43 -22.67 -5.70
N GLY A 23 10.09 -21.43 -6.03
CA GLY A 23 10.21 -20.30 -5.11
C GLY A 23 9.06 -20.21 -4.10
N ALA A 24 9.13 -19.19 -3.23
CA ALA A 24 8.05 -18.88 -2.32
C ALA A 24 6.80 -18.40 -3.08
N ILE A 25 5.65 -18.99 -2.76
CA ILE A 25 4.38 -18.67 -3.40
C ILE A 25 3.46 -17.93 -2.43
N ASN A 26 2.75 -16.93 -2.96
CA ASN A 26 1.67 -16.29 -2.23
C ASN A 26 0.49 -17.26 -2.16
N LYS A 27 0.10 -17.66 -0.94
CA LYS A 27 -1.09 -18.49 -0.73
C LYS A 27 -2.33 -17.67 -1.11
N LEU A 28 -3.02 -18.11 -2.14
CA LEU A 28 -4.29 -17.53 -2.56
C LEU A 28 -5.45 -18.29 -1.90
N PRO A 29 -6.57 -17.60 -1.59
CA PRO A 29 -7.77 -18.27 -1.11
C PRO A 29 -8.36 -19.15 -2.22
N GLU A 30 -8.82 -20.34 -1.84
CA GLU A 30 -9.41 -21.31 -2.78
C GLU A 30 -10.69 -20.76 -3.41
N HIS A 31 -11.59 -20.14 -2.64
CA HIS A 31 -12.81 -19.54 -3.19
C HIS A 31 -12.92 -18.05 -2.88
N PRO A 32 -13.26 -17.21 -3.87
CA PRO A 32 -13.65 -15.84 -3.59
C PRO A 32 -14.96 -15.84 -2.79
N LYS A 33 -15.05 -14.95 -1.79
CA LYS A 33 -16.30 -14.76 -1.05
C LYS A 33 -17.37 -14.17 -1.98
N GLN A 34 -18.59 -14.71 -1.91
CA GLN A 34 -19.71 -14.16 -2.67
C GLN A 34 -19.97 -12.71 -2.27
N ALA A 35 -19.95 -11.81 -3.27
CA ALA A 35 -20.29 -10.40 -3.06
C ALA A 35 -21.81 -10.22 -3.14
N LYS A 36 -22.42 -9.73 -2.06
CA LYS A 36 -23.87 -9.39 -1.99
C LYS A 36 -24.15 -7.90 -2.22
N LYS A 37 -23.11 -7.08 -2.39
CA LYS A 37 -23.19 -5.62 -2.43
C LYS A 37 -23.15 -5.11 -3.86
N LEU A 38 -23.86 -4.02 -4.13
CA LEU A 38 -23.78 -3.31 -5.40
C LEU A 38 -22.38 -2.72 -5.61
N THR A 39 -21.93 -2.66 -6.87
CA THR A 39 -20.70 -1.94 -7.24
C THR A 39 -20.94 -0.43 -7.27
N ARG A 40 -19.91 0.35 -6.93
CA ARG A 40 -19.91 1.82 -7.01
C ARG A 40 -18.69 2.27 -7.79
N PHE A 41 -18.79 3.39 -8.49
CA PHE A 41 -17.63 4.01 -9.13
C PHE A 41 -16.73 4.62 -8.06
N ILE A 42 -15.46 4.24 -8.08
CA ILE A 42 -14.44 4.71 -7.13
C ILE A 42 -13.44 5.68 -7.77
N ALA A 43 -13.55 5.89 -9.08
CA ALA A 43 -12.66 6.71 -9.88
C ALA A 43 -13.48 7.62 -10.81
N ASN A 44 -12.86 8.71 -11.27
CA ASN A 44 -13.40 9.63 -12.25
C ASN A 44 -13.20 9.11 -13.69
N ASP A 45 -13.73 9.84 -14.67
CA ASP A 45 -13.66 9.48 -16.09
C ASP A 45 -12.23 9.44 -16.66
N GLN A 46 -11.27 10.05 -15.94
CA GLN A 46 -9.85 10.05 -16.29
C GLN A 46 -9.08 8.90 -15.61
N GLY A 47 -9.73 8.10 -14.76
CA GLY A 47 -9.09 7.01 -14.01
C GLY A 47 -8.43 7.41 -12.69
N HIS A 48 -8.56 8.67 -12.25
CA HIS A 48 -8.14 9.12 -10.93
C HIS A 48 -9.13 8.67 -9.85
N LEU A 49 -8.64 8.19 -8.70
CA LEU A 49 -9.50 7.85 -7.57
C LEU A 49 -10.27 9.08 -7.07
N ALA A 50 -11.54 8.89 -6.70
CA ALA A 50 -12.35 9.95 -6.07
C ALA A 50 -11.69 10.42 -4.75
N GLU A 51 -11.76 11.72 -4.44
CA GLU A 51 -11.09 12.29 -3.27
C GLU A 51 -11.53 11.65 -1.94
N ALA A 52 -12.80 11.25 -1.87
CA ALA A 52 -13.39 10.59 -0.71
C ALA A 52 -13.04 9.08 -0.61
N GLN A 53 -12.41 8.49 -1.64
CA GLN A 53 -12.07 7.08 -1.63
C GLN A 53 -10.81 6.84 -0.81
N ASP A 54 -10.92 5.95 0.18
CA ASP A 54 -9.80 5.50 0.99
C ASP A 54 -8.68 4.90 0.12
N ARG A 55 -7.52 5.55 0.12
CA ARG A 55 -6.27 5.02 -0.44
C ARG A 55 -5.44 4.33 0.62
N LYS A 56 -4.58 3.39 0.24
CA LYS A 56 -3.45 3.02 1.11
C LYS A 56 -2.45 4.19 1.06
N PRO A 57 -2.27 4.96 2.15
CA PRO A 57 -1.29 6.04 2.16
C PRO A 57 0.09 5.49 1.84
N GLY A 58 0.90 6.21 1.05
CA GLY A 58 2.26 5.79 0.69
C GLY A 58 2.37 4.63 -0.32
N ALA A 59 1.27 4.00 -0.73
CA ALA A 59 1.33 2.90 -1.70
C ALA A 59 1.42 3.45 -3.14
N ASN A 60 2.63 3.42 -3.71
CA ASN A 60 2.87 3.74 -5.12
C ASN A 60 2.24 2.64 -6.02
N PRO A 61 1.43 2.98 -7.05
CA PRO A 61 0.91 2.01 -8.02
C PRO A 61 2.01 1.26 -8.80
N PHE A 62 3.20 1.84 -8.93
CA PHE A 62 4.38 1.20 -9.54
C PHE A 62 5.15 0.31 -8.56
N GLY A 63 4.69 0.16 -7.31
CA GLY A 63 5.44 -0.56 -6.28
C GLY A 63 6.83 0.03 -6.06
N HIS A 64 7.82 -0.83 -5.88
CA HIS A 64 9.25 -0.50 -5.82
C HIS A 64 9.95 -0.65 -7.19
N PHE A 65 9.21 -0.58 -8.29
CA PHE A 65 9.78 -0.82 -9.62
C PHE A 65 10.78 0.29 -10.00
N HIS A 66 12.07 -0.06 -10.01
CA HIS A 66 13.14 0.74 -10.59
C HIS A 66 13.79 -0.07 -11.71
N GLY A 67 13.94 0.54 -12.89
CA GLY A 67 14.53 -0.11 -14.05
C GLY A 67 15.98 -0.59 -13.81
N THR A 68 16.33 -1.69 -14.48
CA THR A 68 17.66 -2.30 -14.61
C THR A 68 18.34 -2.78 -13.30
N TRP A 69 18.20 -4.09 -13.11
CA TRP A 69 18.80 -5.11 -12.26
C TRP A 69 20.09 -4.94 -11.41
N ASP A 70 20.80 -3.81 -11.38
CA ASP A 70 22.08 -3.73 -10.62
C ASP A 70 22.15 -2.63 -9.53
N VAL A 71 21.08 -1.87 -9.31
CA VAL A 71 21.06 -0.82 -8.28
C VAL A 71 20.35 -1.29 -7.00
N PRO A 72 20.88 -1.00 -5.80
CA PRO A 72 20.20 -1.31 -4.55
C PRO A 72 18.81 -0.67 -4.53
N CYS A 73 17.86 -1.28 -3.81
CA CYS A 73 16.48 -0.81 -3.69
C CYS A 73 16.35 0.67 -3.28
N HIS A 74 17.42 1.23 -2.69
CA HIS A 74 17.70 2.65 -2.58
C HIS A 74 19.13 2.91 -3.05
N ILE A 75 19.31 3.58 -4.19
CA ILE A 75 20.44 4.50 -4.31
C ILE A 75 20.10 5.61 -3.32
N PRO A 76 20.96 5.99 -2.37
CA PRO A 76 20.75 7.18 -1.57
C PRO A 76 20.89 8.38 -2.52
N GLY A 77 19.86 8.63 -3.33
CA GLY A 77 19.68 9.88 -4.02
C GLY A 77 19.61 11.00 -3.00
N ASN A 78 19.65 12.23 -3.48
CA ASN A 78 19.48 13.43 -2.67
C ASN A 78 18.09 13.37 -2.00
N HIS A 79 18.00 12.74 -0.83
CA HIS A 79 16.76 12.54 -0.10
C HIS A 79 16.15 13.93 0.14
N VAL A 80 14.83 14.04 0.28
CA VAL A 80 14.22 15.31 0.71
C VAL A 80 14.78 15.78 2.07
N GLU A 81 15.48 14.90 2.79
CA GLU A 81 16.22 15.14 4.02
C GLU A 81 17.67 15.60 3.84
N ASN A 82 18.21 15.61 2.62
CA ASN A 82 19.61 15.95 2.42
C ASN A 82 19.83 17.43 2.77
N THR A 83 20.58 17.63 3.86
CA THR A 83 20.93 18.93 4.41
C THR A 83 22.08 19.60 3.68
N ILE A 84 22.85 18.84 2.88
CA ILE A 84 24.13 19.28 2.31
C ILE A 84 23.96 20.44 1.31
N ASN A 85 22.86 20.47 0.56
CA ASN A 85 22.60 21.49 -0.46
C ASN A 85 21.46 22.46 -0.10
N ARG A 86 21.10 22.60 1.18
CA ARG A 86 19.97 23.45 1.61
C ARG A 86 20.36 24.43 2.71
N SER A 87 19.65 25.57 2.75
CA SER A 87 19.72 26.47 3.90
C SER A 87 19.13 25.82 5.16
N ALA A 88 19.59 26.25 6.34
CA ALA A 88 19.07 25.76 7.61
C ALA A 88 17.54 25.93 7.74
N THR A 89 17.00 27.03 7.21
CA THR A 89 15.56 27.31 7.21
C THR A 89 14.80 26.36 6.29
N GLY A 90 15.30 26.08 5.08
CA GLY A 90 14.69 25.15 4.14
C GLY A 90 14.69 23.71 4.66
N ALA A 91 15.78 23.29 5.32
CA ALA A 91 15.85 21.98 5.95
C ALA A 91 14.83 21.83 7.11
N ALA A 92 14.65 22.86 7.92
CA ALA A 92 13.67 22.85 9.01
C ALA A 92 12.22 22.79 8.51
N LEU A 93 11.90 23.47 7.40
CA LEU A 93 10.57 23.44 6.79
C LEU A 93 10.22 22.04 6.27
N LEU A 94 11.14 21.42 5.53
CA LEU A 94 10.92 20.09 4.95
C LEU A 94 10.78 19.00 6.02
N ARG A 95 11.53 19.10 7.13
CA ARG A 95 11.37 18.20 8.27
C ARG A 95 9.97 18.30 8.86
N LYS A 96 9.49 19.52 9.08
CA LYS A 96 8.11 19.73 9.57
C LYS A 96 7.08 19.14 8.61
N GLU A 97 7.20 19.40 7.31
CA GLU A 97 6.28 18.86 6.30
C GLU A 97 6.28 17.33 6.28
N LYS A 98 7.45 16.71 6.41
CA LYS A 98 7.54 15.26 6.52
C LYS A 98 6.94 14.75 7.82
N ASP A 99 7.23 15.36 8.96
CA ASP A 99 6.65 14.96 10.25
C ASP A 99 5.12 15.01 10.20
N PHE A 100 4.55 16.04 9.56
CA PHE A 100 3.11 16.13 9.31
C PHE A 100 2.61 15.03 8.38
N HIS A 101 3.34 14.73 7.31
CA HIS A 101 2.99 13.66 6.37
C HIS A 101 3.01 12.28 7.04
N ASP A 102 4.07 11.97 7.78
CA ASP A 102 4.25 10.70 8.48
C ASP A 102 3.21 10.55 9.60
N ALA A 103 2.91 11.62 10.33
CA ALA A 103 1.81 11.64 11.32
C ALA A 103 0.46 11.35 10.66
N PHE A 104 0.16 11.97 9.51
CA PHE A 104 -1.05 11.71 8.74
C PHE A 104 -1.13 10.25 8.27
N VAL A 105 -0.03 9.71 7.72
CA VAL A 105 0.04 8.30 7.29
C VAL A 105 -0.23 7.36 8.47
N ASN A 106 0.45 7.56 9.59
CA ASN A 106 0.28 6.77 10.81
C ASN A 106 -1.16 6.84 11.36
N GLU A 107 -1.81 8.01 11.29
CA GLU A 107 -3.21 8.17 11.70
C GLU A 107 -4.15 7.37 10.80
N VAL A 108 -3.96 7.41 9.49
CA VAL A 108 -4.78 6.67 8.52
C VAL A 108 -4.55 5.16 8.61
N GLU A 109 -3.32 4.71 8.87
CA GLU A 109 -3.01 3.30 9.07
C GLU A 109 -3.61 2.75 10.37
N SER A 110 -3.52 3.50 11.47
CA SER A 110 -4.15 3.14 12.74
C SER A 110 -5.69 3.14 12.68
N LYS A 111 -6.31 3.88 11.74
CA LYS A 111 -7.75 3.73 11.45
C LYS A 111 -8.10 2.37 10.83
N ARG A 112 -7.13 1.61 10.34
CA ARG A 112 -7.36 0.26 9.78
C ARG A 112 -7.01 -0.87 10.75
N ASP A 113 -6.23 -0.57 11.78
CA ASP A 113 -5.89 -1.53 12.83
C ASP A 113 -6.95 -1.52 13.95
N PHE A 114 -7.43 -2.71 14.32
CA PHE A 114 -8.53 -2.89 15.25
C PHE A 114 -8.16 -2.42 16.66
N PHE A 115 -6.95 -2.76 17.13
CA PHE A 115 -6.52 -2.48 18.50
C PHE A 115 -6.26 -0.98 18.71
N SER A 116 -5.57 -0.33 17.78
CA SER A 116 -5.34 1.12 17.84
C SER A 116 -6.65 1.92 17.72
N ASN A 117 -7.58 1.52 16.85
CA ASN A 117 -8.92 2.13 16.81
C ASN A 117 -9.71 1.97 18.11
N LYS A 118 -9.69 0.77 18.71
CA LYS A 118 -10.37 0.51 19.98
C LYS A 118 -9.82 1.43 21.08
N ARG A 119 -8.49 1.51 21.20
CA ARG A 119 -7.82 2.40 22.16
C ARG A 119 -8.16 3.88 21.91
N LYS A 120 -8.23 4.31 20.65
CA LYS A 120 -8.65 5.68 20.30
C LYS A 120 -10.09 5.97 20.72
N LYS A 121 -11.02 5.04 20.52
CA LYS A 121 -12.43 5.18 20.97
C LYS A 121 -12.55 5.25 22.49
N GLU A 122 -11.81 4.40 23.21
CA GLU A 122 -11.72 4.42 24.66
C GLU A 122 -11.19 5.77 25.19
N MET A 123 -10.10 6.29 24.59
CA MET A 123 -9.55 7.61 24.94
C MET A 123 -10.50 8.76 24.62
N ALA A 124 -11.31 8.63 23.57
CA ALA A 124 -12.33 9.61 23.19
C ALA A 124 -13.61 9.50 24.04
N GLY A 125 -13.70 8.54 24.97
CA GLY A 125 -14.88 8.35 25.83
C GLY A 125 -16.11 7.78 25.10
N ILE A 126 -15.93 7.26 23.89
CA ILE A 126 -17.01 6.69 23.07
C ILE A 126 -17.05 5.18 23.35
N LYS A 127 -18.10 4.72 24.04
CA LYS A 127 -18.36 3.29 24.30
C LYS A 127 -18.80 2.54 23.05
#